data_AF-Q4CN11-F1
#
_entry.id   AF-Q4CN11-F1
#
_cell.length_a   1.000
_cell.length_b   1.000
_cell.length_c   1.000
_cell.angle_alpha   90.00
_cell.angle_beta   90.00
_cell.angle_gamma   90.00
#
_symmetry.space_group_name_H-M   'P 1'
#
loop_
_entity.id
_entity.type
_entity.pdbx_description
1 polymer ?
#
loop_
_entity_poly.entity_id
_entity_poly.type
_entity_poly.pdbx_seq_one_letter_code
_entity_poly.pdbx_strand_id
1 'polypeptide(L)'
;VAVLNSKYLPYYLGLLLNFGNMMNYGDARRGNAGAVNLSLLDKLELTKDNKGKSSLFTYLVTTVKVRRPEALHLIDEMKPVLTANVMQISWGDMEMAMQEAEKAVQVFQNHCTLVKKKLVELGTDAEDPFVPFAVEFTMRVTGELQELRQHYGRLDNTRIKFLQYFGIIDAKKKPEDIFSQLVPFIERVRRSMQEMVKKERRNMKKGQKLGDGEFAHVVQKLQEQVAL
;
A
#
# COMPACT_ATOMS: atom_id res chain seq x y z
N VAL A 1 1.73 4.57 3.85
CA VAL A 1 1.67 6.05 3.87
C VAL A 1 1.55 6.66 2.48
N ALA A 2 2.45 6.33 1.52
CA ALA A 2 2.41 6.88 0.15
C ALA A 2 1.02 6.83 -0.51
N VAL A 3 0.32 5.70 -0.42
CA VAL A 3 -1.06 5.54 -0.93
C VAL A 3 -2.03 6.54 -0.31
N LEU A 4 -2.03 6.68 1.03
CA LEU A 4 -2.94 7.55 1.77
C LEU A 4 -2.70 9.05 1.49
N ASN A 5 -1.47 9.41 1.14
CA ASN A 5 -1.06 10.79 0.89
C ASN A 5 -1.04 11.14 -0.60
N SER A 6 -1.39 10.20 -1.48
CA SER A 6 -1.35 10.40 -2.92
C SER A 6 -2.38 11.44 -3.35
N LYS A 7 -1.93 12.46 -4.07
CA LYS A 7 -2.81 13.47 -4.67
C LYS A 7 -3.47 12.92 -5.93
N TYR A 8 -2.78 12.03 -6.65
CA TYR A 8 -3.20 11.61 -7.99
C TYR A 8 -3.87 10.25 -8.05
N LEU A 9 -3.61 9.33 -7.12
CA LEU A 9 -4.29 8.02 -7.11
C LEU A 9 -5.82 8.15 -7.03
N PRO A 10 -6.41 9.05 -6.20
CA PRO A 10 -7.85 9.27 -6.22
C PRO A 10 -8.40 9.70 -7.59
N TYR A 11 -7.61 10.42 -8.38
CA TYR A 11 -8.02 10.85 -9.72
C TYR A 11 -8.14 9.65 -10.68
N TYR A 12 -7.17 8.74 -10.67
CA TYR A 12 -7.23 7.51 -11.47
C TYR A 12 -8.40 6.62 -11.05
N LEU A 13 -8.59 6.42 -9.74
CA LEU A 13 -9.71 5.62 -9.21
C LEU A 13 -11.07 6.28 -9.50
N GLY A 14 -11.16 7.61 -9.39
CA GLY A 14 -12.37 8.36 -9.72
C GLY A 14 -12.74 8.28 -11.21
N LEU A 15 -11.76 8.35 -12.12
CA LEU A 15 -11.99 8.12 -13.55
C LEU A 15 -12.53 6.71 -13.79
N LEU A 16 -11.91 5.68 -13.20
CA LEU A 16 -12.36 4.29 -13.32
C LEU A 16 -13.76 4.08 -12.74
N LEU A 17 -14.07 4.69 -11.60
CA LEU A 17 -15.40 4.64 -10.99
C LEU A 17 -16.45 5.26 -11.91
N ASN A 18 -16.17 6.44 -12.47
CA ASN A 18 -17.06 7.13 -13.39
C ASN A 18 -17.26 6.33 -14.68
N PHE A 19 -16.19 5.78 -15.27
CA PHE A 19 -16.30 4.94 -16.45
C PHE A 19 -17.15 3.70 -16.16
N GLY A 20 -16.89 3.01 -15.04
CA GLY A 20 -17.65 1.84 -14.61
C GLY A 20 -19.13 2.15 -14.40
N ASN A 21 -19.44 3.22 -13.68
CA ASN A 21 -20.83 3.63 -13.41
C ASN A 21 -21.56 4.04 -14.69
N MET A 22 -20.89 4.73 -15.61
CA MET A 22 -21.48 5.13 -16.89
C MET A 22 -21.74 3.92 -17.79
N MET A 23 -20.80 2.98 -17.90
CA MET A 23 -20.95 1.78 -18.73
C MET A 23 -21.97 0.79 -18.16
N ASN A 24 -22.12 0.73 -16.84
CA ASN A 24 -23.10 -0.11 -16.15
C ASN A 24 -24.36 0.68 -15.74
N TYR A 25 -24.63 1.81 -16.40
CA TYR A 25 -25.81 2.61 -16.09
C TYR A 25 -27.09 1.78 -16.30
N GLY A 26 -27.98 1.80 -15.31
CA GLY A 26 -29.20 0.99 -15.29
C GLY A 26 -29.03 -0.43 -14.71
N ASP A 27 -27.82 -0.92 -14.50
CA ASP A 27 -27.58 -2.17 -13.77
C ASP A 27 -27.66 -1.90 -12.27
N ALA A 28 -28.71 -2.39 -11.60
CA ALA A 28 -28.91 -2.17 -10.17
C ALA A 28 -27.81 -2.78 -9.27
N ARG A 29 -27.03 -3.75 -9.77
CA ARG A 29 -25.95 -4.42 -9.01
C ARG A 29 -24.58 -3.80 -9.28
N ARG A 30 -24.37 -3.21 -10.46
CA ARG A 30 -23.04 -2.73 -10.90
C ARG A 30 -22.98 -1.23 -11.15
N GLY A 31 -24.11 -0.59 -11.43
CA GLY A 31 -24.24 0.86 -11.51
C GLY A 31 -24.21 1.49 -10.11
N ASN A 32 -23.92 2.79 -10.06
CA ASN A 32 -23.90 3.60 -8.83
C ASN A 32 -22.97 3.07 -7.72
N ALA A 33 -21.85 2.43 -8.10
CA ALA A 33 -20.83 2.06 -7.13
C ALA A 33 -20.22 3.31 -6.47
N GLY A 34 -19.95 3.22 -5.16
CA GLY A 34 -19.27 4.26 -4.40
C GLY A 34 -17.74 4.15 -4.40
N ALA A 35 -17.21 3.00 -4.83
CA ALA A 35 -15.77 2.73 -4.90
C ALA A 35 -15.44 1.72 -6.01
N VAL A 36 -14.21 1.76 -6.49
CA VAL A 36 -13.70 0.80 -7.48
C VAL A 36 -13.38 -0.52 -6.79
N ASN A 37 -13.92 -1.63 -7.30
CA ASN A 37 -13.42 -2.95 -6.90
C ASN A 37 -12.04 -3.17 -7.54
N LEU A 38 -11.00 -3.21 -6.70
CA LEU A 38 -9.61 -3.32 -7.15
C LEU A 38 -9.30 -4.63 -7.91
N SER A 39 -10.10 -5.69 -7.71
CA SER A 39 -10.00 -6.93 -8.50
C SER A 39 -10.41 -6.79 -9.97
N LEU A 40 -10.83 -5.59 -10.41
CA LEU A 40 -11.12 -5.27 -11.80
C LEU A 40 -9.95 -4.57 -12.51
N LEU A 41 -8.92 -4.15 -11.77
CA LEU A 41 -7.80 -3.40 -12.33
C LEU A 41 -6.97 -4.21 -13.33
N ASP A 42 -6.90 -5.53 -13.16
CA ASP A 42 -6.24 -6.47 -14.07
C ASP A 42 -7.05 -6.72 -15.36
N LYS A 43 -8.36 -6.44 -15.34
CA LYS A 43 -9.30 -6.67 -16.46
C LYS A 43 -9.50 -5.44 -17.36
N LEU A 44 -8.91 -4.29 -17.03
CA LEU A 44 -9.08 -3.05 -17.80
C LEU A 44 -8.62 -3.17 -19.26
N GLU A 45 -7.76 -4.13 -19.58
CA GLU A 45 -7.34 -4.42 -20.96
C GLU A 45 -8.37 -5.18 -21.78
N LEU A 46 -9.28 -5.92 -21.12
CA LEU A 46 -10.26 -6.80 -21.75
C LEU A 46 -11.45 -6.01 -22.28
N THR A 47 -11.78 -4.88 -21.64
CA THR A 47 -12.81 -3.95 -22.14
C THR A 47 -12.21 -3.11 -23.26
N LYS A 48 -12.70 -3.30 -24.49
CA LYS A 48 -12.25 -2.58 -25.69
C LYS A 48 -13.34 -1.64 -26.22
N ASP A 49 -12.93 -0.64 -27.00
CA ASP A 49 -13.85 0.15 -27.82
C ASP A 49 -14.52 -0.69 -28.91
N ASN A 50 -15.56 -0.13 -29.56
CA ASN A 50 -16.35 -0.83 -30.60
C ASN A 50 -15.50 -1.31 -31.80
N LYS A 51 -14.30 -0.75 -31.99
CA LYS A 51 -13.38 -1.12 -33.08
C LYS A 51 -12.31 -2.12 -32.62
N GLY A 52 -12.26 -2.50 -31.34
CA GLY A 52 -11.24 -3.37 -30.78
C GLY A 52 -9.83 -2.77 -30.74
N LYS A 53 -9.69 -1.46 -30.93
CA LYS A 53 -8.41 -0.75 -31.09
C LYS A 53 -7.83 -0.22 -29.78
N SER A 54 -8.68 0.20 -28.85
CA SER A 54 -8.24 0.76 -27.57
C SER A 54 -8.93 0.05 -26.42
N SER A 55 -8.16 -0.29 -25.38
CA SER A 55 -8.74 -0.74 -24.12
C SER A 55 -9.20 0.42 -23.25
N LEU A 56 -9.99 0.10 -22.24
CA LEU A 56 -10.34 1.02 -21.16
C LEU A 56 -9.09 1.50 -20.42
N PHE A 57 -8.08 0.64 -20.24
CA PHE A 57 -6.79 1.05 -19.68
C PHE A 57 -6.08 2.09 -20.56
N THR A 58 -5.96 1.85 -21.87
CA THR A 58 -5.37 2.82 -22.80
C THR A 58 -6.18 4.13 -22.82
N TYR A 59 -7.50 4.04 -22.74
CA TYR A 59 -8.38 5.21 -22.66
C TYR A 59 -8.19 5.99 -21.35
N LEU A 60 -8.03 5.32 -20.21
CA LEU A 60 -7.72 5.94 -18.92
C LEU A 60 -6.42 6.74 -19.00
N VAL A 61 -5.33 6.12 -19.45
CA VAL A 61 -4.02 6.78 -19.53
C VAL A 61 -4.06 7.96 -20.52
N THR A 62 -4.75 7.79 -21.65
CA THR A 62 -4.94 8.88 -22.63
C THR A 62 -5.76 10.03 -22.05
N THR A 63 -6.81 9.73 -21.29
CA THR A 63 -7.63 10.74 -20.62
C THR A 63 -6.81 11.54 -19.62
N VAL A 64 -5.99 10.86 -18.80
CA VAL A 64 -5.07 11.53 -17.87
C VAL A 64 -4.12 12.45 -18.62
N LYS A 65 -3.49 11.94 -19.70
CA LYS A 65 -2.57 12.74 -20.53
C LYS A 65 -3.19 14.04 -21.01
N VAL A 66 -4.41 13.97 -21.54
CA VAL A 66 -5.06 15.12 -22.19
C VAL A 66 -5.71 16.06 -21.18
N ARG A 67 -6.33 15.53 -20.11
CA ARG A 67 -7.17 16.34 -19.22
C ARG A 67 -6.49 16.79 -17.94
N ARG A 68 -5.46 16.07 -17.49
CA ARG A 68 -4.73 16.36 -16.26
C ARG A 68 -3.34 15.74 -16.30
N PRO A 69 -2.45 16.23 -17.18
CA PRO A 69 -1.13 15.62 -17.39
C PRO A 69 -0.29 15.57 -16.11
N GLU A 70 -0.48 16.49 -15.15
CA GLU A 70 0.22 16.48 -13.85
C GLU A 70 -0.06 15.22 -13.04
N ALA A 71 -1.19 14.54 -13.29
CA ALA A 71 -1.49 13.28 -12.60
C ALA A 71 -0.55 12.13 -12.98
N LEU A 72 0.28 12.29 -14.01
CA LEU A 72 1.38 11.36 -14.29
C LEU A 72 2.45 11.33 -13.18
N HIS A 73 2.53 12.36 -12.34
CA HIS A 73 3.34 12.34 -11.11
C HIS A 73 2.85 11.30 -10.08
N LEU A 74 1.74 10.58 -10.34
CA LEU A 74 1.37 9.38 -9.59
C LEU A 74 2.55 8.42 -9.41
N ILE A 75 3.38 8.26 -10.44
CA ILE A 75 4.53 7.34 -10.37
C ILE A 75 5.56 7.81 -9.35
N ASP A 76 5.80 9.11 -9.25
CA ASP A 76 6.69 9.69 -8.25
C ASP A 76 6.13 9.48 -6.84
N GLU A 77 4.83 9.73 -6.65
CA GLU A 77 4.13 9.49 -5.37
C GLU A 77 4.18 8.02 -4.95
N MET A 78 4.09 7.10 -5.92
CA MET A 78 4.04 5.65 -5.69
C MET A 78 5.41 4.98 -5.67
N LYS A 79 6.50 5.71 -5.87
CA LYS A 79 7.86 5.15 -5.83
C LYS A 79 8.12 4.31 -4.57
N PRO A 80 7.77 4.75 -3.33
CA PRO A 80 7.97 3.93 -2.14
C PRO A 80 7.19 2.61 -2.18
N VAL A 81 6.00 2.59 -2.80
CA VAL A 81 5.18 1.37 -2.95
C VAL A 81 5.84 0.40 -3.93
N LEU A 82 6.39 0.93 -5.03
CA LEU A 82 7.04 0.15 -6.07
C LEU A 82 8.39 -0.45 -5.64
N THR A 83 9.11 0.20 -4.72
CA THR A 83 10.46 -0.22 -4.31
C THR A 83 10.53 -0.97 -2.99
N ALA A 84 9.50 -0.89 -2.13
CA ALA A 84 9.54 -1.47 -0.78
C ALA A 84 9.09 -2.93 -0.69
N ASN A 85 8.92 -3.63 -1.83
CA ASN A 85 8.46 -5.03 -1.88
C ASN A 85 7.21 -5.30 -1.03
N VAL A 86 6.27 -4.35 -1.00
CA VAL A 86 5.12 -4.37 -0.09
C VAL A 86 4.22 -5.61 -0.24
N MET A 87 4.24 -6.27 -1.41
CA MET A 87 3.50 -7.52 -1.64
C MET A 87 4.12 -8.74 -0.95
N GLN A 88 5.40 -8.66 -0.55
CA GLN A 88 6.12 -9.74 0.13
C GLN A 88 6.00 -9.66 1.66
N ILE A 89 5.41 -8.56 2.18
CA ILE A 89 5.21 -8.35 3.61
C ILE A 89 3.88 -9.01 4.00
N SER A 90 3.93 -10.09 4.78
CA SER A 90 2.75 -10.81 5.27
C SER A 90 2.21 -10.15 6.54
N TRP A 91 0.96 -9.68 6.50
CA TRP A 91 0.28 -9.18 7.69
C TRP A 91 0.01 -10.28 8.70
N GLY A 92 -0.34 -11.48 8.20
CA GLY A 92 -0.56 -12.63 9.07
C GLY A 92 0.67 -12.99 9.88
N ASP A 93 1.85 -12.93 9.27
CA ASP A 93 3.10 -13.27 9.96
C ASP A 93 3.45 -12.22 11.01
N MET A 94 3.20 -10.92 10.72
CA MET A 94 3.37 -9.85 11.70
C MET A 94 2.43 -10.00 12.89
N GLU A 95 1.16 -10.34 12.65
CA GLU A 95 0.18 -10.58 13.70
C GLU A 95 0.56 -11.79 14.57
N MET A 96 0.98 -12.91 13.96
CA MET A 96 1.46 -14.09 14.67
C MET A 96 2.73 -13.80 15.48
N ALA A 97 3.69 -13.06 14.91
CA ALA A 97 4.92 -12.68 15.60
C ALA A 97 4.64 -11.81 16.84
N MET A 98 3.69 -10.88 16.75
CA MET A 98 3.26 -10.08 17.89
C MET A 98 2.65 -10.96 18.99
N GLN A 99 1.74 -11.87 18.64
CA GLN A 99 1.12 -12.79 19.60
C GLN A 99 2.14 -13.71 20.28
N GLU A 100 3.11 -14.22 19.52
CA GLU A 100 4.17 -15.08 20.05
C GLU A 100 5.08 -14.30 21.01
N ALA A 101 5.45 -13.05 20.67
CA ALA A 101 6.23 -12.19 21.56
C ALA A 101 5.51 -11.94 22.90
N GLU A 102 4.20 -11.65 22.85
CA GLU A 102 3.40 -11.45 24.07
C GLU A 102 3.33 -12.70 24.94
N LYS A 103 3.08 -13.85 24.30
CA LYS A 103 3.01 -15.14 24.98
C LYS A 103 4.36 -15.50 25.61
N ALA A 104 5.46 -15.30 24.88
CA ALA A 104 6.80 -15.58 25.38
C ALA A 104 7.14 -14.77 26.63
N VAL A 105 6.82 -13.46 26.63
CA VAL A 105 7.03 -12.60 27.81
C VAL A 105 6.14 -13.04 28.97
N GLN A 106 4.87 -13.37 28.72
CA GLN A 106 3.96 -13.85 29.77
C GLN A 106 4.45 -15.16 30.42
N VAL A 107 4.89 -16.12 29.61
CA VAL A 107 5.45 -17.40 30.09
C VAL A 107 6.72 -17.15 30.89
N PHE A 108 7.60 -16.28 30.41
CA PHE A 108 8.83 -15.90 31.11
C PHE A 108 8.54 -15.29 32.49
N GLN A 109 7.60 -14.34 32.56
CA GLN A 109 7.18 -13.72 33.83
C GLN A 109 6.59 -14.74 34.82
N ASN A 110 5.79 -15.69 34.33
CA ASN A 110 5.24 -16.76 35.16
C ASN A 110 6.34 -17.68 35.72
N HIS A 111 7.33 -18.04 34.89
CA HIS A 111 8.48 -18.82 35.35
C HIS A 111 9.32 -18.07 36.38
N CYS A 112 9.60 -16.78 36.16
CA CYS A 112 10.33 -15.96 37.13
C CYS A 112 9.58 -15.89 38.47
N THR A 113 8.26 -15.72 38.43
CA THR A 113 7.43 -15.69 39.64
C THR A 113 7.46 -17.03 40.38
N LEU A 114 7.40 -18.15 39.66
CA LEU A 114 7.47 -19.49 40.25
C LEU A 114 8.83 -19.76 40.91
N VAL A 115 9.93 -19.44 40.22
CA VAL A 115 11.29 -19.61 40.77
C VAL A 115 11.47 -18.73 42.00
N LYS A 116 11.09 -17.45 41.93
CA LYS A 116 11.16 -16.53 43.08
C LYS A 116 10.36 -17.08 44.27
N LYS A 117 9.15 -17.58 44.05
CA LYS A 117 8.34 -18.21 45.10
C LYS A 117 9.08 -19.39 45.74
N LYS A 118 9.70 -20.25 44.94
CA LYS A 118 10.46 -21.40 45.45
C LYS A 118 11.69 -21.00 46.24
N LEU A 119 12.42 -19.98 45.81
CA LEU A 119 13.56 -19.44 46.55
C LEU A 119 13.14 -18.88 47.92
N VAL A 120 12.00 -18.19 47.99
CA VAL A 120 11.43 -17.70 49.26
C VAL A 120 11.02 -18.86 50.17
N GLU A 121 10.37 -19.90 49.62
CA GLU A 121 10.00 -21.11 50.39
C GLU A 121 11.24 -21.84 50.96
N LEU A 122 12.37 -21.78 50.26
CA LEU A 122 13.64 -22.37 50.70
C LEU A 122 14.47 -21.43 51.60
N GLY A 123 14.10 -20.16 51.71
CA GLY A 123 14.85 -19.14 52.44
C GLY A 123 16.18 -18.76 51.79
N THR A 124 16.34 -18.96 50.47
CA THR A 124 17.58 -18.71 49.73
C THR A 124 17.48 -17.51 48.77
N ASP A 125 16.37 -16.77 48.77
CA ASP A 125 16.11 -15.70 47.81
C ASP A 125 17.04 -14.48 47.96
N ALA A 126 17.49 -14.16 49.18
CA ALA A 126 18.33 -13.00 49.44
C ALA A 126 19.74 -13.12 48.84
N GLU A 127 20.27 -14.34 48.73
CA GLU A 127 21.62 -14.61 48.21
C GLU A 127 21.61 -15.08 46.75
N ASP A 128 20.45 -15.43 46.21
CA ASP A 128 20.37 -16.02 44.87
C ASP A 128 20.50 -14.94 43.78
N PRO A 129 21.54 -15.02 42.91
CA PRO A 129 21.77 -14.05 41.84
C PRO A 129 20.65 -14.04 40.78
N PHE A 130 19.80 -15.08 40.74
CA PHE A 130 18.63 -15.12 39.88
C PHE A 130 17.66 -13.99 40.18
N VAL A 131 17.44 -13.62 41.44
CA VAL A 131 16.40 -12.64 41.81
C VAL A 131 16.64 -11.26 41.18
N PRO A 132 17.81 -10.60 41.37
CA PRO A 132 18.06 -9.31 40.73
C PRO A 132 18.10 -9.42 39.20
N PHE A 133 18.70 -10.47 38.64
CA PHE A 133 18.77 -10.68 37.20
C PHE A 133 17.38 -10.83 36.57
N ALA A 134 16.51 -11.63 37.18
CA ALA A 134 15.16 -11.86 36.70
C ALA A 134 14.33 -10.57 36.75
N VAL A 135 14.51 -9.74 37.78
CA VAL A 135 13.85 -8.42 37.87
C VAL A 135 14.30 -7.50 36.74
N GLU A 136 15.62 -7.33 36.55
CA GLU A 136 16.18 -6.48 35.50
C GLU A 136 15.74 -6.94 34.11
N PHE A 137 15.88 -8.24 33.82
CA PHE A 137 15.49 -8.79 32.52
C PHE A 137 13.98 -8.66 32.28
N THR A 138 13.15 -8.90 33.30
CA THR A 138 11.69 -8.72 33.20
C THR A 138 11.33 -7.28 32.89
N MET A 139 11.96 -6.30 33.56
CA MET A 139 11.73 -4.88 33.30
C MET A 139 12.09 -4.53 31.85
N ARG A 140 13.25 -4.98 31.37
CA ARG A 140 13.72 -4.72 30.01
C ARG A 140 12.78 -5.31 28.96
N VAL A 141 12.48 -6.61 29.05
CA VAL A 141 11.64 -7.28 28.04
C VAL A 141 10.19 -6.76 28.05
N THR A 142 9.68 -6.35 29.21
CA THR A 142 8.35 -5.72 29.31
C THR A 142 8.33 -4.35 28.64
N GLY A 143 9.41 -3.57 28.79
CA GLY A 143 9.58 -2.30 28.08
C GLY A 143 9.64 -2.48 26.57
N GLU A 144 10.51 -3.38 26.08
CA GLU A 144 10.65 -3.71 24.66
C GLU A 144 9.32 -4.20 24.05
N LEU A 145 8.58 -5.08 24.75
CA LEU A 145 7.27 -5.54 24.32
C LEU A 145 6.25 -4.41 24.24
N GLN A 146 6.27 -3.47 25.20
CA GLN A 146 5.36 -2.33 25.20
C GLN A 146 5.63 -1.38 24.03
N GLU A 147 6.90 -1.14 23.68
CA GLU A 147 7.27 -0.36 22.50
C GLU A 147 6.80 -1.04 21.22
N LEU A 148 7.03 -2.36 21.10
CA LEU A 148 6.57 -3.15 19.96
C LEU A 148 5.05 -3.09 19.80
N ARG A 149 4.29 -3.22 20.89
CA ARG A 149 2.82 -3.06 20.89
C ARG A 149 2.38 -1.69 20.38
N GLN A 150 3.07 -0.61 20.77
CA GLN A 150 2.77 0.73 20.27
C GLN A 150 3.01 0.85 18.76
N HIS A 151 4.13 0.30 18.27
CA HIS A 151 4.42 0.29 16.84
C HIS A 151 3.38 -0.52 16.05
N TYR A 152 3.06 -1.72 16.52
CA TYR A 152 2.02 -2.56 15.92
C TYR A 152 0.66 -1.86 15.90
N GLY A 153 0.24 -1.25 17.02
CA GLY A 153 -1.01 -0.50 17.10
C GLY A 153 -1.07 0.71 16.15
N ARG A 154 0.04 1.43 15.95
CA ARG A 154 0.11 2.52 14.95
C ARG A 154 0.02 1.99 13.52
N LEU A 155 0.66 0.84 13.26
CA LEU A 155 0.61 0.19 11.97
C LEU A 155 -0.80 -0.31 11.65
N ASP A 156 -1.49 -0.94 12.61
CA ASP A 156 -2.86 -1.42 12.46
C ASP A 156 -3.85 -0.27 12.23
N ASN A 157 -3.72 0.84 12.96
CA ASN A 157 -4.48 2.06 12.68
C ASN A 157 -4.24 2.58 11.25
N THR A 158 -3.01 2.49 10.75
CA THR A 158 -2.68 2.87 9.37
C THR A 158 -3.30 1.90 8.37
N ARG A 159 -3.31 0.60 8.67
CA ARG A 159 -3.98 -0.43 7.87
C ARG A 159 -5.48 -0.17 7.76
N ILE A 160 -6.16 0.13 8.86
CA ILE A 160 -7.60 0.43 8.86
C ILE A 160 -7.91 1.63 7.94
N LYS A 161 -7.14 2.72 8.07
CA LYS A 161 -7.27 3.88 7.17
C LYS A 161 -7.01 3.53 5.71
N PHE A 162 -6.04 2.65 5.45
CA PHE A 162 -5.72 2.16 4.12
C PHE A 162 -6.85 1.32 3.50
N LEU A 163 -7.51 0.46 4.28
CA LEU A 163 -8.69 -0.29 3.81
C LEU A 163 -9.86 0.66 3.51
N GLN A 164 -10.14 1.58 4.43
CA GLN A 164 -11.21 2.59 4.29
C GLN A 164 -10.99 3.48 3.06
N TYR A 165 -9.75 3.84 2.75
CA TYR A 165 -9.40 4.62 1.55
C TYR A 165 -9.90 3.97 0.25
N PHE A 166 -9.96 2.63 0.19
CA PHE A 166 -10.49 1.89 -0.96
C PHE A 166 -11.97 1.48 -0.81
N GLY A 167 -12.67 1.99 0.21
CA GLY A 167 -14.05 1.60 0.50
C GLY A 167 -14.20 0.17 1.03
N ILE A 168 -13.13 -0.42 1.57
CA ILE A 168 -13.14 -1.78 2.11
C ILE A 168 -13.56 -1.73 3.58
N ILE A 169 -14.73 -2.29 3.88
CA ILE A 169 -15.32 -2.34 5.22
C ILE A 169 -14.81 -3.56 6.01
N ASP A 170 -14.42 -4.63 5.31
CA ASP A 170 -13.91 -5.85 5.95
C ASP A 170 -12.53 -5.60 6.59
N ALA A 171 -12.55 -5.38 7.90
CA ALA A 171 -11.35 -5.16 8.70
C ALA A 171 -10.45 -6.41 8.81
N LYS A 172 -10.86 -7.58 8.30
CA LYS A 172 -9.99 -8.77 8.21
C LYS A 172 -9.13 -8.79 6.95
N LYS A 173 -9.37 -7.88 6.00
CA LYS A 173 -8.56 -7.78 4.79
C LYS A 173 -7.12 -7.40 5.13
N LYS A 174 -6.20 -8.07 4.44
CA LYS A 174 -4.76 -7.89 4.64
C LYS A 174 -4.20 -6.92 3.61
N PRO A 175 -3.27 -6.03 3.97
CA PRO A 175 -2.64 -5.08 3.04
C PRO A 175 -2.08 -5.74 1.78
N GLU A 176 -1.42 -6.89 1.90
CA GLU A 176 -0.81 -7.62 0.80
C GLU A 176 -1.84 -8.04 -0.26
N ASP A 177 -3.06 -8.39 0.12
CA ASP A 177 -4.15 -8.70 -0.81
C ASP A 177 -4.48 -7.48 -1.68
N ILE A 178 -4.48 -6.29 -1.08
CA ILE A 178 -4.77 -5.02 -1.76
C ILE A 178 -3.59 -4.61 -2.64
N PHE A 179 -2.37 -4.73 -2.12
CA PHE A 179 -1.16 -4.45 -2.88
C PHE A 179 -1.00 -5.40 -4.08
N SER A 180 -1.45 -6.65 -3.97
CA SER A 180 -1.42 -7.61 -5.09
C SER A 180 -2.24 -7.17 -6.30
N GLN A 181 -3.25 -6.33 -6.08
CA GLN A 181 -4.09 -5.74 -7.13
C GLN A 181 -3.58 -4.36 -7.55
N LEU A 182 -3.13 -3.55 -6.58
CA LEU A 182 -2.73 -2.16 -6.79
C LEU A 182 -1.35 -2.03 -7.46
N VAL A 183 -0.35 -2.82 -7.04
CA VAL A 183 1.02 -2.71 -7.54
C VAL A 183 1.11 -3.03 -9.04
N PRO A 184 0.54 -4.14 -9.55
CA PRO A 184 0.56 -4.41 -10.99
C PRO A 184 -0.13 -3.33 -11.83
N PHE A 185 -1.17 -2.69 -11.28
CA PHE A 185 -1.82 -1.55 -11.92
C PHE A 185 -0.89 -0.34 -12.00
N ILE A 186 -0.26 0.06 -10.89
CA ILE A 186 0.68 1.20 -10.86
C ILE A 186 1.87 0.93 -11.80
N GLU A 187 2.41 -0.29 -11.80
CA GLU A 187 3.48 -0.66 -12.73
C GLU A 187 3.05 -0.56 -14.20
N ARG A 188 1.81 -0.94 -14.51
CA ARG A 188 1.29 -0.83 -15.86
C ARG A 188 1.14 0.64 -16.27
N VAL A 189 0.62 1.49 -15.38
CA VAL A 189 0.57 2.95 -15.60
C VAL A 189 1.97 3.50 -15.81
N ARG A 190 2.96 3.06 -15.01
CA ARG A 190 4.36 3.43 -15.16
C ARG A 190 4.86 3.08 -16.55
N ARG A 191 4.72 1.83 -17.01
CA ARG A 191 5.17 1.40 -18.34
C ARG A 191 4.56 2.24 -19.47
N SER A 192 3.24 2.48 -19.44
CA SER A 192 2.58 3.30 -20.45
C SER A 192 3.04 4.76 -20.43
N MET A 193 3.24 5.33 -19.23
CA MET A 193 3.80 6.66 -19.09
C MET A 193 5.23 6.75 -19.65
N GLN A 194 6.07 5.75 -19.40
CA GLN A 194 7.44 5.69 -19.93
C GLN A 194 7.44 5.69 -21.46
N GLU A 195 6.57 4.91 -22.08
CA GLU A 195 6.40 4.87 -23.54
C GLU A 195 5.93 6.22 -24.10
N MET A 196 4.97 6.86 -23.43
CA MET A 196 4.45 8.17 -23.82
C MET A 196 5.51 9.26 -23.72
N VAL A 197 6.24 9.32 -22.60
CA VAL A 197 7.35 10.27 -22.39
C VAL A 197 8.44 10.06 -23.44
N LYS A 198 8.80 8.80 -23.74
CA LYS A 198 9.79 8.46 -24.77
C LYS A 198 9.34 8.91 -26.15
N LYS A 199 8.07 8.71 -26.49
CA LYS A 199 7.48 9.17 -27.76
C LYS A 199 7.48 10.70 -27.86
N GLU A 200 7.09 11.37 -26.79
CA GLU A 200 7.05 12.83 -26.73
C GLU A 200 8.43 13.45 -26.90
N ARG A 201 9.43 12.96 -26.15
CA ARG A 201 10.83 13.42 -26.27
C ARG A 201 11.40 13.20 -27.68
N ARG A 202 11.00 12.12 -28.37
CA ARG A 202 11.38 11.88 -29.77
C ARG A 202 10.73 12.88 -30.73
N ASN A 203 9.47 13.24 -30.50
CA ASN A 203 8.75 14.21 -31.32
C ASN A 203 9.30 15.63 -31.14
N MET A 204 9.64 16.03 -29.89
CA MET A 204 10.32 17.29 -29.59
C MET A 204 11.65 17.42 -30.35
N LYS A 205 12.48 16.35 -30.36
CA LYS A 205 13.75 16.32 -31.10
C LYS A 205 13.59 16.44 -32.61
N LYS A 206 12.43 16.06 -33.16
CA LYS A 206 12.13 16.14 -34.60
C LYS A 206 11.50 17.47 -35.03
N GLY A 207 11.30 18.43 -34.12
CA GLY A 207 10.67 19.72 -34.44
C GLY A 207 9.19 19.62 -34.86
N GLN A 208 8.52 18.49 -34.59
CA GLN A 208 7.09 18.36 -34.87
C GLN A 208 6.31 19.22 -33.86
N LYS A 209 5.46 20.15 -34.33
CA LYS A 209 4.57 20.93 -33.46
C LYS A 209 3.69 19.97 -32.67
N LEU A 210 3.85 19.98 -31.35
CA LEU A 210 3.15 19.08 -30.43
C LEU A 210 1.75 19.62 -30.16
N GLY A 211 0.74 18.76 -30.30
CA GLY A 211 -0.57 19.02 -29.71
C GLY A 211 -0.44 18.99 -28.19
N ASP A 212 -1.00 20.00 -27.53
CA ASP A 212 -1.13 20.16 -26.09
C ASP A 212 0.16 20.51 -25.32
N GLY A 213 0.44 21.82 -25.23
CA GLY A 213 1.62 22.38 -24.54
C GLY A 213 1.72 22.03 -23.05
N GLU A 214 0.60 21.74 -22.38
CA GLU A 214 0.60 21.32 -20.97
C GLU A 214 1.29 19.97 -20.77
N PHE A 215 1.00 18.97 -21.60
CA PHE A 215 1.64 17.66 -21.50
C PHE A 215 3.15 17.75 -21.78
N ALA A 216 3.55 18.52 -22.80
CA ALA A 216 4.96 18.74 -23.12
C ALA A 216 5.72 19.36 -21.93
N HIS A 217 5.12 20.33 -21.25
CA HIS A 217 5.71 20.97 -20.07
C HIS A 217 5.79 20.02 -18.86
N VAL A 218 4.77 19.19 -18.64
CA VAL A 218 4.84 18.14 -17.60
C VAL A 218 5.94 17.12 -17.93
N VAL A 219 6.08 16.70 -19.18
CA VAL A 219 7.14 15.77 -19.62
C VAL A 219 8.55 16.31 -19.39
N GLN A 220 8.75 17.63 -19.49
CA GLN A 220 10.04 18.26 -19.16
C GLN A 220 10.33 18.24 -17.65
N LYS A 221 9.29 18.36 -16.81
CA LYS A 221 9.41 18.38 -15.35
C LYS A 221 9.41 17.01 -14.70
N LEU A 222 8.85 16.01 -15.37
CA LEU A 222 9.01 14.62 -15.00
C LEU A 222 10.51 14.32 -15.01
N GLN A 223 11.08 14.18 -13.81
CA GLN A 223 12.45 13.71 -13.64
C GLN A 223 12.63 12.46 -14.50
N GLU A 224 13.83 12.17 -14.97
CA GLU A 224 14.11 11.03 -15.86
C GLU A 224 13.86 9.63 -15.24
N GLN A 225 13.01 9.56 -14.20
CA GLN A 225 12.47 8.40 -13.49
C GLN A 225 11.55 7.54 -14.37
N VAL A 226 12.08 7.14 -15.51
CA VAL A 226 11.76 5.91 -16.21
C VAL A 226 12.73 4.79 -15.78
N ALA A 227 13.86 5.12 -15.15
CA ALA A 227 14.67 4.15 -14.43
C ALA A 227 14.16 4.02 -12.99
N LEU A 228 13.52 2.89 -12.67
CA LEU A 228 13.59 2.34 -11.32
C LEU A 228 14.90 1.54 -11.24
#